data_AF-A0AAD4HVF0-F1
#
_entry.id   AF-A0AAD4HVF0-F1
#
_cell.length_a   1.000
_cell.length_b   1.000
_cell.length_c   1.000
_cell.angle_alpha   90.00
_cell.angle_beta   90.00
_cell.angle_gamma   90.00
#
_symmetry.space_group_name_H-M   'P 1'
#
loop_
_entity.id
_entity.type
_entity.pdbx_description
1 polymer ?
#
loop_
_entity_poly.entity_id
_entity_poly.type
_entity_poly.pdbx_seq_one_letter_code
_entity_poly.pdbx_strand_id
1 'polypeptide(L)' 'MILPGIVVVGAVSGVVAYVRTQLRKESDTMNRMFSQQNTADVRARRDQRLLVESEGNPRKTIYNVLNW' A
#
# COMPACT_ATOMS: atom_id res chain seq x y z
N MET A 1 -4.61 -7.98 43.32
CA MET A 1 -5.64 -7.69 42.29
C MET A 1 -4.96 -7.58 40.92
N ILE A 2 -4.86 -8.66 40.15
CA ILE A 2 -4.19 -8.66 38.81
C ILE A 2 -5.22 -8.88 37.68
N LEU A 3 -6.41 -9.39 38.03
CA LEU A 3 -7.55 -9.63 37.14
C LEU A 3 -7.96 -8.42 36.26
N PRO A 4 -8.04 -7.17 36.76
CA PRO A 4 -8.49 -6.05 35.92
C PRO A 4 -7.51 -5.76 34.77
N GLY A 5 -6.20 -5.84 35.04
CA GLY A 5 -5.17 -5.57 34.03
C GLY A 5 -5.16 -6.61 32.90
N ILE A 6 -5.36 -7.89 33.23
CA ILE A 6 -5.40 -8.98 32.24
C ILE A 6 -6.61 -8.82 31.30
N VAL A 7 -7.76 -8.41 31.83
CA VAL A 7 -8.97 -8.17 31.02
C VAL A 7 -8.75 -7.03 30.03
N VAL A 8 -8.12 -5.93 30.45
CA VAL A 8 -7.82 -4.79 29.57
C VAL A 8 -6.84 -5.20 28.47
N VAL A 9 -5.76 -5.90 28.81
CA VAL A 9 -4.78 -6.38 27.83
C VAL A 9 -5.42 -7.33 26.80
N GLY A 10 -6.30 -8.23 27.25
CA GLY A 10 -7.04 -9.13 26.37
C GLY A 10 -7.96 -8.36 25.41
N ALA A 11 -8.71 -7.38 25.91
CA ALA A 11 -9.60 -6.55 25.10
C ALA A 11 -8.83 -5.74 24.04
N VAL A 12 -7.75 -5.07 24.44
CA VAL A 12 -6.89 -4.30 23.52
C VAL A 12 -6.30 -5.21 22.45
N SER A 13 -5.79 -6.38 22.83
CA SER A 13 -5.20 -7.34 21.88
C SER A 13 -6.22 -7.82 20.84
N GLY A 14 -7.46 -8.06 21.25
CA GLY A 14 -8.55 -8.43 20.34
C GLY A 14 -8.85 -7.34 19.33
N VAL A 15 -8.96 -6.08 19.77
CA VAL A 15 -9.20 -4.94 18.87
C VAL A 15 -8.05 -4.75 17.89
N VAL A 16 -6.80 -4.81 18.36
CA VAL A 16 -5.61 -4.69 17.50
C VAL A 16 -5.59 -5.81 16.45
N ALA A 17 -5.86 -7.06 16.84
CA ALA A 17 -5.92 -8.18 15.90
C ALA A 17 -7.04 -8.01 14.87
N TYR A 18 -8.20 -7.51 15.28
CA TYR A 18 -9.33 -7.23 14.38
C TYR A 18 -8.99 -6.14 13.36
N VAL A 19 -8.48 -4.99 13.81
CA VAL A 19 -8.07 -3.89 12.94
C VAL A 19 -6.98 -4.35 11.96
N ARG A 20 -5.98 -5.10 12.45
CA ARG A 20 -4.94 -5.67 11.58
C ARG A 20 -5.51 -6.59 10.51
N THR A 21 -6.54 -7.36 10.84
CA THR A 21 -7.19 -8.28 9.89
C THR A 21 -7.99 -7.51 8.84
N GLN A 22 -8.69 -6.45 9.23
CA GLN A 22 -9.40 -5.56 8.31
C GLN A 22 -8.43 -4.88 7.33
N LEU A 23 -7.37 -4.27 7.86
CA LEU A 23 -6.34 -3.60 7.05
C LEU A 23 -5.67 -4.55 6.05
N ARG A 24 -5.42 -5.81 6.45
CA ARG A 24 -4.88 -6.83 5.53
C ARG A 24 -5.84 -7.15 4.40
N LYS A 25 -7.13 -7.37 4.71
CA LYS A 25 -8.16 -7.65 3.69
C LYS A 25 -8.31 -6.49 2.70
N GLU A 26 -8.29 -5.26 3.22
CA GLU A 26 -8.40 -4.05 2.41
C GLU A 26 -7.14 -3.83 1.56
N SER A 27 -5.96 -4.04 2.15
CA SER A 27 -4.67 -4.01 1.45
C SER A 27 -4.61 -5.03 0.32
N ASP A 28 -5.09 -6.26 0.53
CA ASP A 28 -5.12 -7.30 -0.51
C ASP A 28 -6.07 -6.93 -1.65
N THR A 29 -7.22 -6.33 -1.31
CA THR A 29 -8.20 -5.85 -2.29
C THR A 29 -7.61 -4.71 -3.11
N MET A 30 -6.99 -3.74 -2.46
CA MET A 30 -6.33 -2.61 -3.09
C MET A 30 -5.15 -3.08 -3.98
N ASN A 31 -4.34 -4.01 -3.50
CA ASN A 31 -3.24 -4.60 -4.26
C ASN A 31 -3.75 -5.34 -5.51
N ARG A 32 -4.89 -6.04 -5.41
CA ARG A 32 -5.54 -6.68 -6.55
C ARG A 32 -6.07 -5.67 -7.57
N MET A 33 -6.63 -4.55 -7.12
CA MET A 33 -7.04 -3.46 -8.02
C MET A 33 -5.84 -2.82 -8.74
N PHE A 34 -4.76 -2.55 -8.01
CA PHE A 34 -3.55 -1.97 -8.60
C PHE A 34 -2.80 -2.94 -9.50
N SER A 35 -2.79 -4.24 -9.20
CA SER A 35 -2.15 -5.24 -10.05
C SER A 35 -2.86 -5.36 -11.41
N GLN A 36 -4.19 -5.23 -11.43
CA GLN A 36 -4.96 -5.16 -12.69
C GLN A 36 -4.65 -3.91 -13.51
N GLN A 37 -4.29 -2.79 -12.87
CA GLN A 37 -3.89 -1.56 -13.54
C GLN A 37 -2.40 -1.50 -13.91
N ASN A 38 -1.63 -2.54 -13.57
CA ASN A 38 -0.19 -2.62 -13.82
C ASN A 38 0.16 -3.56 -14.98
N THR A 39 -0.76 -3.75 -15.93
CA THR A 39 -0.49 -4.47 -17.16
C THR A 39 0.52 -3.73 -18.03
N ALA A 40 1.24 -4.46 -18.89
CA ALA A 40 2.25 -3.91 -19.79
C ALA A 40 1.68 -2.78 -20.66
N ASP A 41 0.44 -2.93 -21.13
CA ASP A 41 -0.24 -1.91 -21.96
C ASP A 41 -0.54 -0.62 -21.19
N VAL A 42 -0.96 -0.71 -19.92
CA VAL A 42 -1.24 0.49 -19.11
C VAL A 42 0.05 1.21 -18.74
N ARG A 43 1.14 0.46 -18.51
CA ARG A 43 2.48 1.03 -18.30
C ARG A 43 2.98 1.74 -19.55
N ALA A 44 2.91 1.10 -20.72
CA ALA A 44 3.30 1.71 -21.99
C ALA A 44 2.51 2.99 -22.29
N ARG A 45 1.19 3.01 -22.05
CA ARG A 45 0.36 4.22 -22.21
C ARG A 45 0.70 5.32 -21.20
N ARG A 46 1.04 4.97 -19.96
CA ARG A 46 1.49 5.95 -18.95
C ARG A 46 2.85 6.55 -19.34
N ASP A 47 3.77 5.72 -19.79
CA ASP A 47 5.11 6.15 -20.19
C ASP A 47 5.06 7.02 -21.45
N GLN A 48 4.16 6.71 -22.41
CA GLN A 48 3.87 7.58 -23.55
C GLN A 48 3.29 8.94 -23.11
N ARG A 49 2.31 8.96 -22.20
CA ARG A 49 1.72 10.22 -21.69
C ARG A 49 2.73 11.08 -20.93
N LEU A 50 3.64 10.44 -20.20
CA LEU A 50 4.71 11.10 -19.45
C LEU A 50 5.93 11.41 -20.33
N LEU A 51 5.81 11.19 -21.66
CA LEU A 51 6.86 11.48 -22.63
C LEU A 51 8.22 10.92 -22.20
N VAL A 52 8.22 9.74 -21.57
CA VAL A 52 9.41 9.16 -20.91
C VAL A 52 10.58 8.99 -21.89
N GLU A 53 10.29 8.76 -23.16
CA GLU A 53 11.31 8.64 -24.21
C GLU A 53 11.98 9.98 -24.57
N SER A 54 11.27 11.11 -24.49
CA SER A 54 11.80 12.43 -24.82
C SER A 54 12.23 13.27 -23.62
N GLU A 55 11.57 13.09 -22.46
CA GLU A 55 11.77 13.91 -21.26
C GLU A 55 12.42 13.12 -20.10
N GLY A 56 12.59 11.80 -20.26
CA GLY A 56 13.15 10.92 -19.23
C GLY A 56 12.12 10.47 -18.20
N ASN A 57 12.45 9.40 -17.45
CA ASN A 57 11.49 8.80 -16.52
C ASN A 57 11.39 9.61 -15.22
N PRO A 58 10.24 10.24 -14.90
CA PRO A 58 10.09 11.08 -13.71
C PRO A 58 10.21 10.30 -12.39
N ARG A 59 10.08 8.97 -12.42
CA ARG A 59 10.26 8.10 -11.23
C ARG A 59 11.72 7.84 -10.90
N LYS A 60 12.63 8.08 -11.86
CA LYS A 60 14.08 7.89 -11.71
C LYS A 60 14.82 9.21 -11.45
N THR A 61 14.10 10.33 -11.38
CA THR A 61 14.70 11.64 -11.14
C THR A 61 15.13 11.78 -9.68
N ILE A 62 16.22 12.52 -9.46
CA ILE A 62 16.76 12.82 -8.12
C ILE A 62 15.75 13.49 -7.17
N TYR A 63 14.71 14.13 -7.71
CA TYR A 63 13.64 14.77 -6.93
C TYR A 63 12.61 13.78 -6.37
N ASN A 64 12.64 12.51 -6.80
CA ASN A 64 11.77 11.46 -6.29
C ASN A 64 12.34 10.84 -5.00
N VAL A 65 12.67 11.68 -4.02
CA VAL A 65 13.29 11.30 -2.73
C VAL A 65 12.38 10.40 -1.88
N LEU A 66 11.08 10.35 -2.18
CA LEU A 66 10.08 9.55 -1.46
C LEU A 66 9.92 8.12 -1.99
N ASN A 67 10.68 7.72 -3.02
CA ASN A 67 10.59 6.39 -3.63
C ASN A 67 11.70 5.42 -3.14
N TRP A 68 12.29 5.68 -1.98
CA TRP A 68 13.21 4.78 -1.28
C TRP A 68 12.48 3.96 -0.21
#